data_AF-A0A1S0YND3-F1
#
_entry.id   AF-A0A1S0YND3-F1
#
_cell.length_a   1.000
_cell.length_b   1.000
_cell.length_c   1.000
_cell.angle_alpha   90.00
_cell.angle_beta   90.00
_cell.angle_gamma   90.00
#
_symmetry.space_group_name_H-M   'P 1'
#
loop_
_entity.id
_entity.type
_entity.pdbx_description
1 polymer ?
#
loop_
_entity_poly.entity_id
_entity_poly.type
_entity_poly.pdbx_seq_one_letter_code
_entity_poly.pdbx_strand_id
1 'polypeptide(L)'
;MDVFELEASLVNSHTDSLRADAVALNHLTHLPIPEFGPVANFARAVDSAIACANGKADELREAAHRIAGNMDLTAQAAYHVDETTGQCLEGGL
;
A
#
# COMPACT_ATOMS: atom_id res chain seq x y z
N MET A 1 3.27 31.27 -0.36
CA MET A 1 3.74 30.48 0.80
C MET A 1 2.88 29.24 0.79
N ASP A 2 3.44 28.14 0.28
CA ASP A 2 2.72 26.87 0.23
C ASP A 2 2.92 26.19 1.58
N VAL A 3 1.85 26.12 2.38
CA VAL A 3 1.87 25.47 3.69
C VAL A 3 1.52 24.00 3.46
N PHE A 4 2.45 23.10 3.78
CA PHE A 4 2.19 21.67 3.84
C PHE A 4 1.90 21.29 5.29
N GLU A 5 0.62 21.12 5.63
CA GLU A 5 0.20 20.59 6.92
C GLU A 5 0.29 19.06 6.89
N LEU A 6 1.36 18.52 7.48
CA LEU A 6 1.58 17.09 7.65
C LEU A 6 1.61 16.77 9.15
N GLU A 7 0.52 16.19 9.65
CA GLU A 7 0.50 15.65 11.01
C GLU A 7 1.26 14.31 11.02
N ALA A 8 2.46 14.29 11.59
CA ALA A 8 3.35 13.13 11.55
C ALA A 8 2.72 11.86 12.18
N SER A 9 1.96 12.00 13.27
CA SER A 9 1.21 10.90 13.90
C SER A 9 0.19 10.29 12.96
N LEU A 10 -0.54 11.13 12.23
CA LEU A 10 -1.56 10.69 11.28
C LEU A 10 -0.93 10.00 10.06
N VAL A 11 0.17 10.56 9.54
CA VAL A 11 0.92 9.95 8.43
C VAL A 11 1.42 8.56 8.82
N ASN A 12 2.06 8.42 9.98
CA ASN A 12 2.55 7.13 10.45
C ASN A 12 1.42 6.11 10.63
N SER A 13 0.31 6.52 11.24
CA SER A 13 -0.87 5.67 11.41
C SER A 13 -1.41 5.16 10.06
N HIS A 14 -1.50 6.04 9.06
CA HIS A 14 -1.98 5.67 7.73
C HIS A 14 -1.00 4.78 6.97
N THR A 15 0.32 5.03 7.05
CA THR A 15 1.30 4.19 6.38
C THR A 15 1.38 2.80 7.03
N ASP A 16 1.23 2.72 8.36
CA ASP A 16 1.14 1.44 9.07
C ASP A 16 -0.14 0.67 8.72
N SER A 17 -1.28 1.35 8.64
CA SER A 17 -2.54 0.73 8.18
C SER A 17 -2.40 0.17 6.77
N LEU A 18 -1.81 0.93 5.83
CA LEU A 18 -1.57 0.47 4.46
C LEU A 18 -0.67 -0.78 4.41
N ARG A 19 0.38 -0.83 5.24
CA ARG A 19 1.25 -2.02 5.33
C ARG A 19 0.49 -3.21 5.92
N ALA A 20 -0.32 -2.99 6.95
CA ALA A 20 -1.12 -4.04 7.56
C ALA A 20 -2.15 -4.61 6.57
N ASP A 21 -2.86 -3.74 5.83
CA ASP A 21 -3.82 -4.12 4.80
C ASP A 21 -3.14 -4.90 3.67
N ALA A 22 -1.96 -4.46 3.22
CA ALA A 22 -1.14 -5.16 2.24
C ALA A 22 -0.74 -6.58 2.67
N VAL A 23 -0.43 -6.77 3.96
CA VAL A 23 -0.15 -8.10 4.53
C VAL A 23 -1.42 -8.95 4.59
N ALA A 24 -2.57 -8.34 4.91
CA ALA A 24 -3.85 -9.03 5.03
C ALA A 24 -4.43 -9.52 3.68
N LEU A 25 -3.94 -9.02 2.54
CA LEU A 25 -4.36 -9.45 1.19
C LEU A 25 -3.90 -10.89 0.86
N ASN A 26 -4.61 -11.87 1.40
CA ASN A 26 -4.31 -13.27 1.16
C ASN A 26 -4.77 -13.72 -0.24
N HIS A 27 -3.99 -14.62 -0.85
CA HIS A 27 -4.39 -15.26 -2.10
C HIS A 27 -5.57 -16.19 -1.89
N LEU A 28 -6.50 -16.17 -2.83
CA LEU A 28 -7.57 -17.16 -2.93
C LEU A 28 -6.98 -18.51 -3.31
N THR A 29 -7.43 -19.55 -2.62
CA THR A 29 -7.06 -20.94 -2.92
C THR A 29 -7.88 -21.50 -4.06
N HIS A 30 -7.26 -22.35 -4.88
CA HIS A 30 -7.98 -23.13 -5.89
C HIS A 30 -9.09 -23.97 -5.26
N LEU A 31 -10.20 -24.10 -6.00
CA LEU A 31 -11.32 -24.95 -5.63
C LEU A 31 -11.15 -26.33 -6.27
N PRO A 32 -11.46 -27.44 -5.57
CA PRO A 32 -11.31 -28.79 -6.10
C PRO A 32 -12.46 -29.13 -7.05
N ILE A 33 -12.50 -28.49 -8.22
CA ILE A 33 -13.49 -28.72 -9.27
C ILE A 33 -12.88 -29.71 -10.28
N PRO A 34 -13.60 -30.76 -10.70
CA PRO A 34 -13.10 -31.68 -11.71
C PRO A 34 -12.74 -30.97 -13.02
N GLU A 35 -11.50 -31.16 -13.48
CA GLU A 35 -10.99 -30.57 -14.74
C GLU A 35 -11.53 -31.27 -16.00
N PHE A 36 -12.28 -32.35 -15.83
CA PHE A 36 -12.80 -33.18 -16.92
C PHE A 36 -14.32 -33.31 -16.89
N GLY A 37 -14.89 -33.62 -18.05
CA GLY A 37 -16.32 -33.83 -18.20
C GLY A 37 -17.12 -32.53 -18.33
N PRO A 38 -18.43 -32.56 -18.02
CA PRO A 38 -19.35 -31.47 -18.37
C PRO A 38 -19.06 -30.14 -17.65
N VAL A 39 -18.30 -30.18 -16.54
CA VAL A 39 -17.94 -29.01 -15.74
C VAL A 39 -16.53 -28.46 -16.03
N ALA A 40 -15.78 -29.07 -16.95
CA ALA A 40 -14.39 -28.67 -17.24
C ALA A 40 -14.24 -27.19 -17.63
N ASN A 41 -15.18 -26.67 -18.43
CA ASN A 41 -15.18 -25.25 -18.80
C ASN A 41 -15.44 -24.33 -17.61
N PHE A 42 -16.28 -24.77 -16.67
CA PHE A 42 -16.53 -24.03 -15.43
C PHE A 42 -15.29 -24.05 -14.53
N ALA A 43 -14.64 -25.20 -14.35
CA ALA A 43 -13.38 -25.31 -13.60
C ALA A 43 -12.33 -24.32 -14.13
N ARG A 44 -12.08 -24.33 -15.43
CA ARG A 44 -11.13 -23.40 -16.07
C ARG A 44 -11.52 -21.92 -15.91
N ALA A 45 -12.81 -21.60 -15.99
CA ALA A 45 -13.28 -20.23 -15.78
C ALA A 45 -13.06 -19.77 -14.33
N VAL A 46 -13.31 -20.65 -13.36
CA VAL A 46 -13.05 -20.39 -11.94
C VAL A 46 -11.57 -20.19 -11.68
N ASP A 47 -10.71 -21.07 -12.19
CA ASP A 47 -9.25 -20.95 -12.00
C ASP A 47 -8.70 -19.66 -12.62
N SER A 48 -9.17 -19.30 -13.81
CA SER A 48 -8.81 -18.03 -14.45
C SER A 48 -9.27 -16.83 -13.63
N ALA A 49 -10.48 -16.87 -13.06
CA ALA A 49 -10.98 -15.82 -12.20
C ALA A 49 -10.17 -15.70 -10.89
N ILE A 50 -9.81 -16.83 -10.27
CA ILE A 50 -8.95 -16.87 -9.08
C ILE A 50 -7.57 -16.30 -9.40
N ALA A 51 -6.94 -16.73 -10.50
CA ALA A 51 -5.63 -16.23 -10.92
C ALA A 51 -5.66 -14.71 -11.18
N CYS A 52 -6.70 -14.22 -11.84
CA CYS A 52 -6.89 -12.78 -12.07
C CYS A 52 -7.06 -12.00 -10.76
N ALA A 53 -7.87 -12.51 -9.83
CA ALA A 53 -8.09 -11.88 -8.53
C ALA A 53 -6.79 -11.83 -7.70
N ASN A 54 -6.03 -12.93 -7.67
CA ASN A 54 -4.75 -13.00 -6.97
C ASN A 54 -3.71 -12.05 -7.58
N GLY A 55 -3.62 -11.97 -8.91
CA GLY A 55 -2.74 -11.01 -9.58
C GLY A 55 -3.08 -9.55 -9.21
N LYS A 56 -4.37 -9.21 -9.16
CA LYS A 56 -4.81 -7.87 -8.70
C LYS A 56 -4.50 -7.62 -7.22
N ALA A 57 -4.59 -8.65 -6.38
CA ALA A 57 -4.22 -8.53 -4.97
C ALA A 57 -2.72 -8.24 -4.81
N ASP A 58 -1.87 -8.85 -5.64
CA ASP A 58 -0.43 -8.57 -5.66
C ASP A 58 -0.13 -7.15 -6.14
N GLU A 59 -0.76 -6.70 -7.23
CA GLU A 59 -0.64 -5.31 -7.70
C GLU A 59 -1.05 -4.29 -6.62
N LEU A 60 -2.14 -4.58 -5.90
CA LEU A 60 -2.63 -3.72 -4.82
C LEU A 60 -1.67 -3.71 -3.62
N ARG A 61 -1.13 -4.88 -3.25
CA ARG A 61 -0.11 -5.00 -2.19
C ARG A 61 1.12 -4.16 -2.52
N GLU A 62 1.64 -4.26 -3.74
CA GLU A 62 2.79 -3.47 -4.18
C GLU A 62 2.49 -1.97 -4.17
N ALA A 63 1.30 -1.57 -4.64
CA ALA A 63 0.88 -0.18 -4.62
C ALA A 63 0.77 0.38 -3.19
N ALA A 64 0.21 -0.38 -2.25
CA ALA A 64 0.11 0.02 -0.85
C ALA A 64 1.50 0.22 -0.22
N HIS A 65 2.44 -0.71 -0.43
CA HIS A 65 3.82 -0.54 0.04
C HIS A 65 4.51 0.68 -0.56
N ARG A 66 4.33 0.91 -1.87
CA ARG A 66 4.90 2.08 -2.56
C ARG A 66 4.34 3.40 -2.03
N ILE A 67 3.02 3.48 -1.82
CA ILE A 67 2.37 4.68 -1.27
C ILE A 67 2.87 4.93 0.15
N ALA A 68 2.90 3.90 1.00
CA ALA A 68 3.40 4.01 2.37
C ALA A 68 4.86 4.53 2.40
N GLY A 69 5.75 3.96 1.59
CA GLY A 69 7.14 4.41 1.51
C GLY A 69 7.29 5.85 0.99
N ASN A 70 6.49 6.26 0.00
CA ASN A 70 6.50 7.64 -0.49
C ASN A 70 6.00 8.64 0.56
N MET A 71 5.00 8.26 1.37
CA MET A 71 4.51 9.08 2.47
C MET A 71 5.55 9.23 3.58
N ASP A 72 6.28 8.16 3.92
CA ASP A 72 7.40 8.26 4.89
C ASP A 72 8.47 9.25 4.41
N LEU A 73 8.87 9.18 3.14
CA LEU A 73 9.83 10.10 2.54
C LEU A 73 9.33 11.56 2.57
N THR A 74 8.04 11.75 2.31
CA THR A 74 7.40 13.07 2.37
C THR A 74 7.41 13.63 3.79
N ALA A 75 7.10 12.81 4.79
CA ALA A 75 7.16 13.21 6.19
C ALA A 75 8.59 13.55 6.64
N GLN A 76 9.59 12.76 6.22
CA GLN A 76 11.01 13.04 6.51
C GLN A 76 11.47 14.36 5.87
N ALA A 77 11.08 14.62 4.62
CA ALA A 77 11.41 15.89 3.96
C ALA A 77 10.77 17.09 4.68
N ALA A 78 9.50 16.96 5.09
CA ALA A 78 8.81 18.00 5.86
C ALA A 78 9.52 18.27 7.20
N TYR A 79 9.92 17.23 7.93
CA TYR A 79 10.67 17.35 9.17
C TYR A 79 12.00 18.09 8.98
N HIS A 80 12.76 17.74 7.93
CA HIS A 80 14.05 18.39 7.65
C HIS A 80 13.89 19.89 7.31
N VAL A 81 12.84 20.25 6.56
CA VAL A 81 12.54 21.66 6.25
C VAL A 81 12.18 22.43 7.52
N ASP A 82 11.38 21.83 8.42
CA ASP A 82 10.98 22.45 9.68
C ASP A 82 12.18 22.65 10.62
N GLU A 83 13.03 21.64 10.78
CA GLU A 83 14.27 21.70 11.56
C GLU A 83 15.23 22.79 11.03
N THR A 84 15.47 22.81 9.72
CA THR A 84 16.33 23.82 9.08
C THR A 84 15.76 25.22 9.29
N THR A 85 14.44 25.37 9.19
CA THR A 85 13.77 26.65 9.41
C THR A 85 13.90 27.10 10.85
N GLY A 86 13.70 26.19 11.82
CA GLY A 86 13.90 26.44 13.25
C GLY A 86 15.32 26.93 13.55
N GLN A 87 16.34 26.24 13.05
CA GLN A 87 17.74 26.61 13.24
C GLN A 87 18.07 28.00 12.65
N CYS A 88 17.54 28.32 11.47
CA CYS A 88 17.70 29.65 10.87
C CYS A 88 17.09 30.77 11.72
N LEU A 89 15.94 30.50 12.35
CA LEU A 89 15.28 31.47 13.23
C LEU A 89 16.02 31.64 14.56
N GLU A 90 16.56 30.56 15.12
CA GLU A 90 17.36 30.61 16.36
C GLU A 90 18.73 31.28 16.17
N GLY A 91 19.40 31.05 15.03
CA GLY A 91 20.69 31.68 14.71
C GLY A 91 20.60 33.15 14.27
N GLY A 92 19.39 33.67 14.09
CA GLY A 92 19.11 35.07 13.76
C GLY A 92 18.73 35.95 14.96
N LEU A 93 18.65 35.40 16.17
CA LEU A 93 18.43 36.08 17.45
C LEU A 93 19.75 36.29 18.20
#